data_AF-A0A9X4P6Q0-F1
#
_entry.id   AF-A0A9X4P6Q0-F1
#
_cell.length_a   1.000
_cell.length_b   1.000
_cell.length_c   1.000
_cell.angle_alpha   90.00
_cell.angle_beta   90.00
_cell.angle_gamma   90.00
#
_symmetry.space_group_name_H-M   'P 1'
#
loop_
_entity.id
_entity.type
_entity.pdbx_description
1 polymer ?
#
loop_
_entity_poly.entity_id
_entity_poly.type
_entity_poly.pdbx_seq_one_letter_code
_entity_poly.pdbx_strand_id
1 'polypeptide(L)'
;MEEIFTKYPYLKTSFGKTLKKLGLNTKDVKKFPQSLLDTVFNNSQDLLDHPEARAALEQVFPNILQNSHQEAKLLQEYFKQEKIQGDIAIFDIGWHGTLQKALFSLKEKLNISSIRGYYTGILPKVKTDSLKKSQGYLFDSNHNQAYYKFMGLNFPIFERLFQPQEGSCIGFKKEGNRIYPKLESFFHEKVNEDLADLLAIQTGALAFVKKFSEELPSDSPYWHEKDSNFWFSGFEQTIKNPILSEVKALGNLTFENEGELYYLAAPQKHITYILKPHQFMRDFHKSWKVGFLKSLFKIPLPYYAFLKKLYKLDI
;
A
#
# COMPACT_ATOMS: atom_id res chain seq x y z
N MET A 1 -10.51 -17.09 -19.87
CA MET A 1 -10.82 -16.80 -18.45
C MET A 1 -9.70 -17.29 -17.53
N GLU A 2 -9.38 -18.58 -17.53
CA GLU A 2 -8.37 -19.19 -16.64
C GLU A 2 -7.03 -18.45 -16.66
N GLU A 3 -6.56 -18.03 -17.84
CA GLU A 3 -5.33 -17.24 -18.00
C GLU A 3 -5.30 -15.96 -17.15
N ILE A 4 -6.45 -15.29 -16.97
CA ILE A 4 -6.54 -14.09 -16.11
C ILE A 4 -6.17 -14.46 -14.68
N PHE A 5 -6.73 -15.54 -14.16
CA PHE A 5 -6.53 -15.98 -12.78
C PHE A 5 -5.21 -16.73 -12.56
N THR A 6 -4.52 -17.12 -13.64
CA THR A 6 -3.11 -17.55 -13.61
C THR A 6 -2.17 -16.34 -13.50
N LYS A 7 -2.41 -15.29 -14.30
CA LYS A 7 -1.56 -14.08 -14.32
C LYS A 7 -1.82 -13.13 -13.15
N TYR A 8 -3.07 -13.06 -12.73
CA TYR A 8 -3.56 -12.22 -11.64
C TYR A 8 -4.38 -13.08 -10.68
N PRO A 9 -3.71 -13.80 -9.76
CA PRO A 9 -4.38 -14.70 -8.84
C PRO A 9 -5.46 -14.02 -8.01
N TYR A 10 -6.49 -14.78 -7.66
CA TYR A 10 -7.56 -14.31 -6.79
C TYR A 10 -7.00 -13.76 -5.48
N LEU A 11 -7.29 -12.50 -5.21
CA LEU A 11 -7.03 -11.90 -3.91
C LEU A 11 -8.18 -12.32 -3.00
N LYS A 12 -7.87 -12.73 -1.76
CA LYS A 12 -8.84 -13.23 -0.78
C LYS A 12 -9.85 -12.15 -0.37
N THR A 13 -10.86 -11.95 -1.20
CA THR A 13 -11.92 -10.96 -1.02
C THR A 13 -13.27 -11.55 -1.45
N SER A 14 -14.35 -10.78 -1.46
CA SER A 14 -15.64 -11.28 -1.92
C SER A 14 -15.71 -11.36 -3.44
N PHE A 15 -16.47 -12.31 -3.97
CA PHE A 15 -16.66 -12.49 -5.41
C PHE A 15 -17.14 -11.20 -6.08
N GLY A 16 -18.08 -10.49 -5.45
CA GLY A 16 -18.56 -9.19 -5.94
C GLY A 16 -17.47 -8.12 -6.01
N LYS A 17 -16.54 -8.07 -5.04
CA LYS A 17 -15.38 -7.15 -5.10
C LYS A 17 -14.43 -7.56 -6.23
N THR A 18 -14.24 -8.86 -6.45
CA THR A 18 -13.44 -9.38 -7.57
C THR A 18 -14.03 -9.00 -8.93
N LEU A 19 -15.34 -9.16 -9.14
CA LEU A 19 -16.01 -8.72 -10.37
C LEU A 19 -15.83 -7.22 -10.63
N LYS A 20 -15.93 -6.39 -9.58
CA LYS A 20 -15.64 -4.94 -9.69
C LYS A 20 -14.18 -4.66 -10.07
N LYS A 21 -13.22 -5.38 -9.47
CA LYS A 21 -11.79 -5.27 -9.81
C LYS A 21 -11.48 -5.71 -11.25
N LEU A 22 -12.28 -6.59 -11.83
CA LEU A 22 -12.22 -6.99 -13.23
C LEU A 22 -12.91 -5.97 -14.17
N GLY A 23 -13.30 -4.80 -13.67
CA GLY A 23 -13.82 -3.70 -14.47
C GLY A 23 -15.34 -3.73 -14.65
N LEU A 24 -16.09 -4.56 -13.91
CA LEU A 24 -17.56 -4.54 -13.97
C LEU A 24 -18.15 -3.44 -13.09
N ASN A 25 -19.18 -2.76 -13.60
CA ASN A 25 -19.89 -1.74 -12.85
C ASN A 25 -20.92 -2.38 -11.88
N THR A 26 -21.44 -1.57 -10.96
CA THR A 26 -22.42 -2.03 -9.97
C THR A 26 -23.69 -2.62 -10.58
N LYS A 27 -24.14 -2.14 -11.75
CA LYS A 27 -25.34 -2.68 -12.42
C LYS A 27 -25.10 -4.08 -12.97
N ASP A 28 -23.90 -4.36 -13.48
CA ASP A 28 -23.52 -5.68 -13.97
C ASP A 28 -23.35 -6.68 -12.83
N VAL A 29 -22.76 -6.25 -11.72
CA VAL A 29 -22.55 -7.12 -10.54
C VAL A 29 -23.86 -7.46 -9.84
N LYS A 30 -24.80 -6.51 -9.72
CA LYS A 30 -26.10 -6.71 -9.05
C LYS A 30 -27.05 -7.71 -9.74
N LYS A 31 -26.68 -8.24 -10.91
CA LYS A 31 -27.44 -9.28 -11.60
C LYS A 31 -27.31 -10.66 -10.94
N PHE A 32 -26.28 -10.85 -10.10
CA PHE A 32 -26.02 -12.13 -9.44
C PHE A 32 -26.59 -12.19 -8.02
N PRO A 33 -26.88 -13.40 -7.51
CA PRO A 33 -27.37 -13.59 -6.14
C PRO A 33 -26.41 -13.00 -5.10
N GLN A 34 -26.96 -12.32 -4.10
CA GLN A 34 -26.17 -11.70 -3.03
C GLN A 34 -25.31 -12.73 -2.28
N SER A 35 -25.83 -13.95 -2.07
CA SER A 35 -25.08 -15.07 -1.47
C SER A 35 -23.79 -15.39 -2.23
N LEU A 36 -23.84 -15.40 -3.56
CA LEU A 36 -22.67 -15.62 -4.41
C LEU A 36 -21.72 -14.43 -4.34
N LEU A 37 -22.25 -13.20 -4.41
CA LEU A 37 -21.44 -11.98 -4.36
C LEU A 37 -20.65 -11.82 -3.06
N ASP A 38 -21.21 -12.29 -1.94
CA ASP A 38 -20.58 -12.24 -0.61
C ASP A 38 -19.62 -13.41 -0.36
N THR A 39 -19.60 -14.42 -1.23
CA THR A 39 -18.71 -15.58 -1.09
C THR A 39 -17.25 -15.16 -1.22
N VAL A 40 -16.40 -15.64 -0.31
CA VAL A 40 -14.95 -15.44 -0.32
C VAL A 40 -14.27 -16.77 -0.62
N PHE A 41 -13.60 -16.85 -1.76
CA PHE A 41 -12.80 -18.02 -2.15
C PHE A 41 -11.39 -17.95 -1.56
N ASN A 42 -10.72 -19.08 -1.32
CA ASN A 42 -9.36 -19.04 -0.77
C ASN A 42 -8.30 -18.75 -1.84
N ASN A 43 -8.55 -19.15 -3.09
CA ASN A 43 -7.61 -19.04 -4.19
C ASN A 43 -8.35 -19.09 -5.55
N SER A 44 -7.60 -18.93 -6.64
CA SER A 44 -8.15 -18.97 -8.01
C SER A 44 -8.81 -20.31 -8.36
N GLN A 45 -8.26 -21.43 -7.89
CA GLN A 45 -8.78 -22.77 -8.15
C GLN A 45 -10.15 -22.94 -7.50
N ASP A 46 -10.27 -22.63 -6.21
CA ASP A 46 -11.54 -22.69 -5.47
C ASP A 46 -12.65 -21.87 -6.16
N LEU A 47 -12.30 -20.69 -6.68
CA LEU A 47 -13.24 -19.83 -7.42
C LEU A 47 -13.67 -20.44 -8.77
N LEU A 48 -12.72 -21.02 -9.52
CA LEU A 48 -12.99 -21.60 -10.84
C LEU A 48 -13.70 -22.96 -10.75
N ASP A 49 -13.51 -23.68 -9.65
CA ASP A 49 -14.19 -24.96 -9.39
C ASP A 49 -15.62 -24.78 -8.86
N HIS A 50 -15.96 -23.59 -8.33
CA HIS A 50 -17.30 -23.29 -7.86
C HIS A 50 -18.27 -23.07 -9.05
N PRO A 51 -19.25 -23.97 -9.30
CA PRO A 51 -20.02 -23.96 -10.54
C PRO A 51 -20.76 -22.65 -10.81
N GLU A 52 -21.40 -22.08 -9.79
CA GLU A 52 -22.13 -20.81 -9.93
C GLU A 52 -21.19 -19.63 -10.19
N ALA A 53 -19.98 -19.64 -9.62
CA ALA A 53 -19.02 -18.54 -9.76
C ALA A 53 -18.39 -18.58 -11.14
N ARG A 54 -18.03 -19.79 -11.60
CA ARG A 54 -17.55 -20.03 -12.97
C ARG A 54 -18.58 -19.63 -14.00
N ALA A 55 -19.83 -20.09 -13.87
CA ALA A 55 -20.91 -19.73 -14.79
C ALA A 55 -21.14 -18.22 -14.83
N ALA A 56 -21.15 -17.56 -13.66
CA ALA A 56 -21.25 -16.11 -13.56
C ALA A 56 -20.08 -15.40 -14.28
N LEU A 57 -18.85 -15.87 -14.09
CA LEU A 57 -17.67 -15.34 -14.79
C LEU A 57 -17.74 -15.55 -16.30
N GLU A 58 -18.14 -16.73 -16.77
CA GLU A 58 -18.31 -17.02 -18.20
C GLU A 58 -19.33 -16.07 -18.83
N GLN A 59 -20.45 -15.84 -18.13
CA GLN A 59 -21.52 -14.94 -18.57
C GLN A 59 -21.04 -13.49 -18.75
N VAL A 60 -20.21 -12.96 -17.84
CA VAL A 60 -19.75 -11.55 -17.88
C VAL A 60 -18.37 -11.37 -18.49
N PHE A 61 -17.69 -12.45 -18.87
CA PHE A 61 -16.36 -12.39 -19.47
C PHE A 61 -16.28 -11.47 -20.71
N PRO A 62 -17.28 -11.48 -21.63
CA PRO A 62 -17.28 -10.55 -22.76
C PRO A 62 -17.27 -9.08 -22.32
N ASN A 63 -18.05 -8.74 -21.28
CA ASN A 63 -18.09 -7.38 -20.71
C ASN A 63 -16.76 -7.01 -20.06
N ILE A 64 -16.13 -7.93 -19.33
CA ILE A 64 -14.79 -7.73 -18.74
C ILE A 64 -13.77 -7.40 -19.84
N LEU A 65 -13.76 -8.17 -20.94
CA LEU A 65 -12.86 -7.91 -22.06
C LEU A 65 -13.14 -6.56 -22.73
N GLN A 66 -14.41 -6.26 -23.01
CA GLN A 66 -14.79 -4.99 -23.61
C GLN A 66 -14.36 -3.79 -22.74
N ASN A 67 -14.61 -3.86 -21.44
CA ASN A 67 -14.22 -2.80 -20.50
C ASN A 67 -12.69 -2.67 -20.43
N SER A 68 -11.96 -3.79 -20.40
CA SER A 68 -10.49 -3.80 -20.42
C SER A 68 -9.93 -3.14 -21.69
N HIS A 69 -10.51 -3.40 -22.86
CA HIS A 69 -10.12 -2.74 -24.11
C HIS A 69 -10.40 -1.23 -24.09
N GLN A 70 -11.54 -0.83 -23.55
CA GLN A 70 -11.89 0.58 -23.41
C GLN A 70 -10.93 1.31 -22.47
N GLU A 71 -10.66 0.74 -21.29
CA GLU A 71 -9.70 1.29 -20.32
C GLU A 71 -8.28 1.37 -20.93
N ALA A 72 -7.85 0.35 -21.65
CA ALA A 72 -6.56 0.35 -22.33
C ALA A 72 -6.44 1.47 -23.38
N LYS A 73 -7.54 1.78 -24.09
CA LYS A 73 -7.58 2.91 -25.04
C LYS A 73 -7.49 4.25 -24.31
N LEU A 74 -8.26 4.43 -23.23
CA LEU A 74 -8.25 5.66 -22.45
C LEU A 74 -6.89 5.89 -21.77
N LEU A 75 -6.25 4.84 -21.26
CA LEU A 75 -4.88 4.89 -20.74
C LEU A 75 -3.88 5.36 -21.80
N GLN A 76 -3.95 4.82 -23.03
CA GLN A 76 -3.08 5.25 -24.12
C GLN A 76 -3.31 6.73 -24.49
N GLU A 77 -4.58 7.15 -24.59
CA GLU A 77 -4.93 8.55 -24.85
C GLU A 77 -4.43 9.47 -23.73
N TYR A 78 -4.53 9.06 -22.46
CA TYR A 78 -4.00 9.78 -21.32
C TYR A 78 -2.47 9.91 -21.36
N PHE A 79 -1.74 8.81 -21.62
CA PHE A 79 -0.28 8.83 -21.71
C PHE A 79 0.20 9.75 -22.84
N LYS A 80 -0.47 9.70 -23.99
CA LYS A 80 -0.20 10.62 -25.11
C LYS A 80 -0.50 12.07 -24.73
N GLN A 81 -1.62 12.33 -24.06
CA GLN A 81 -2.04 13.66 -23.62
C GLN A 81 -1.03 14.29 -22.65
N GLU A 82 -0.60 13.53 -21.64
CA GLU A 82 0.36 13.97 -20.61
C GLU A 82 1.82 13.83 -21.06
N LYS A 83 2.06 13.40 -22.31
CA LYS A 83 3.39 13.21 -22.91
C LYS A 83 4.27 12.23 -22.12
N ILE A 84 3.66 11.20 -21.52
CA ILE A 84 4.36 10.13 -20.82
C ILE A 84 4.80 9.10 -21.87
N GLN A 85 6.03 9.23 -22.36
CA GLN A 85 6.61 8.41 -23.42
C GLN A 85 8.15 8.38 -23.32
N GLY A 86 8.79 7.48 -24.05
CA GLY A 86 10.25 7.33 -24.06
C GLY A 86 10.77 6.68 -22.77
N ASP A 87 11.83 7.23 -22.19
CA ASP A 87 12.37 6.77 -20.91
C ASP A 87 11.63 7.43 -19.75
N ILE A 88 11.02 6.62 -18.88
CA ILE A 88 10.25 7.11 -17.73
C ILE A 88 10.82 6.64 -16.40
N ALA A 89 10.56 7.42 -15.36
CA ALA A 89 10.84 7.09 -13.96
C ALA A 89 9.53 6.96 -13.17
N ILE A 90 9.47 6.00 -12.26
CA ILE A 90 8.37 5.81 -11.31
C ILE A 90 8.92 5.97 -9.90
N PHE A 91 8.20 6.71 -9.06
CA PHE A 91 8.48 6.83 -7.62
C PHE A 91 7.31 6.19 -6.87
N ASP A 92 7.60 5.26 -5.96
CA ASP A 92 6.57 4.49 -5.25
C ASP A 92 7.04 4.14 -3.83
N ILE A 93 6.17 4.32 -2.84
CA ILE A 93 6.49 3.97 -1.44
C ILE A 93 6.38 2.46 -1.17
N GLY A 94 5.71 1.72 -2.05
CA GLY A 94 5.61 0.27 -2.00
C GLY A 94 6.91 -0.44 -2.37
N TRP A 95 6.91 -1.77 -2.28
CA TRP A 95 8.15 -2.56 -2.47
C TRP A 95 8.04 -3.77 -3.40
N HIS A 96 6.85 -4.05 -3.94
CA HIS A 96 6.61 -5.20 -4.84
C HIS A 96 6.80 -4.88 -6.33
N GLY A 97 6.85 -3.59 -6.68
CA GLY A 97 7.01 -3.10 -8.05
C GLY A 97 5.87 -3.49 -8.99
N THR A 98 4.66 -3.69 -8.46
CA THR A 98 3.50 -4.15 -9.25
C THR A 98 3.12 -3.16 -10.35
N LEU A 99 3.13 -1.85 -10.05
CA LEU A 99 2.88 -0.79 -11.04
C LEU A 99 3.91 -0.82 -12.18
N GLN A 100 5.20 -0.90 -11.84
CA GLN A 100 6.27 -1.00 -12.83
C GLN A 100 6.16 -2.26 -13.69
N LYS A 101 5.82 -3.41 -13.10
CA LYS A 101 5.56 -4.65 -13.85
C LYS A 101 4.41 -4.48 -14.85
N ALA A 102 3.30 -3.86 -14.41
CA ALA A 102 2.14 -3.62 -15.27
C ALA A 102 2.49 -2.68 -16.43
N LEU A 103 3.13 -1.54 -16.17
CA LEU A 103 3.56 -0.61 -17.21
C LEU A 103 4.60 -1.21 -18.15
N PHE A 104 5.54 -2.02 -17.63
CA PHE A 104 6.50 -2.74 -18.45
C PHE A 104 5.82 -3.69 -19.44
N SER A 105 4.74 -4.37 -19.02
CA SER A 105 3.96 -5.24 -19.91
C SER A 105 3.21 -4.49 -21.02
N LEU A 106 2.97 -3.19 -20.82
CA LEU A 106 2.26 -2.31 -21.75
C LEU A 106 3.19 -1.35 -22.51
N LYS A 107 4.51 -1.42 -22.30
CA LYS A 107 5.47 -0.39 -22.73
C LYS A 107 5.38 -0.05 -24.23
N GLU A 108 5.24 -1.06 -25.10
CA GLU A 108 5.14 -0.86 -26.55
C GLU A 108 3.85 -0.13 -26.93
N LYS A 109 2.74 -0.46 -26.28
CA LYS A 109 1.43 0.20 -26.50
C LYS A 109 1.41 1.64 -25.96
N LEU A 110 2.27 1.93 -24.98
CA LEU A 110 2.36 3.24 -24.33
C LEU A 110 3.54 4.08 -24.86
N ASN A 111 4.23 3.64 -25.91
CA ASN A 111 5.43 4.30 -26.44
C ASN A 111 6.53 4.55 -25.38
N ILE A 112 6.69 3.60 -24.45
CA ILE A 112 7.72 3.65 -23.40
C ILE A 112 8.91 2.80 -23.84
N SER A 113 10.08 3.45 -23.96
CA SER A 113 11.35 2.81 -24.30
C SER A 113 11.96 2.09 -23.10
N SER A 114 11.95 2.71 -21.93
CA SER A 114 12.39 2.07 -20.70
C SER A 114 11.76 2.65 -19.43
N ILE A 115 11.76 1.84 -18.37
CA ILE A 115 11.21 2.21 -17.07
C ILE A 115 12.30 2.03 -16.02
N ARG A 116 12.54 3.09 -15.23
CA ARG A 116 13.33 3.05 -14.01
C ARG A 116 12.41 3.23 -12.81
N GLY A 117 12.58 2.43 -11.77
CA GLY A 117 11.77 2.54 -10.57
C GLY A 117 12.60 2.97 -9.37
N TYR A 118 12.08 3.91 -8.60
CA TYR A 118 12.64 4.40 -7.35
C TYR A 118 11.65 4.12 -6.24
N TYR A 119 12.04 3.28 -5.29
CA TYR A 119 11.16 2.82 -4.23
C TYR A 119 11.68 3.19 -2.86
N THR A 120 10.81 3.27 -1.84
CA THR A 120 11.29 3.31 -0.44
C THR A 120 12.16 2.09 -0.14
N GLY A 121 11.73 0.92 -0.60
CA GLY A 121 12.57 -0.28 -0.67
C GLY A 121 12.00 -1.19 -1.74
N ILE A 122 12.79 -2.11 -2.29
CA ILE A 122 12.31 -3.07 -3.29
C ILE A 122 12.66 -4.50 -2.85
N LEU A 123 11.75 -5.44 -3.05
CA LEU A 123 11.93 -6.83 -2.62
C LEU A 123 13.31 -7.38 -3.09
N PRO A 124 14.23 -7.71 -2.16
CA PRO A 124 15.60 -8.10 -2.53
C PRO A 124 15.70 -9.36 -3.40
N LYS A 125 14.65 -10.19 -3.37
CA LYS A 125 14.64 -11.53 -4.00
C LYS A 125 14.00 -11.56 -5.38
N VAL A 126 13.32 -10.49 -5.82
CA VAL A 126 12.61 -10.49 -7.10
C VAL A 126 13.50 -9.90 -8.18
N LYS A 127 14.02 -10.76 -9.06
CA LYS A 127 14.80 -10.36 -10.24
C LYS A 127 14.01 -10.67 -11.50
N THR A 128 13.15 -9.74 -11.89
CA THR A 128 12.46 -9.79 -13.19
C THR A 128 13.04 -8.71 -14.10
N ASP A 129 13.00 -8.92 -15.42
CA ASP A 129 13.45 -7.90 -16.38
C ASP A 129 12.75 -6.56 -16.17
N SER A 130 11.47 -6.60 -15.81
CA SER A 130 10.67 -5.43 -15.49
C SER A 130 11.17 -4.63 -14.29
N LEU A 131 11.89 -5.25 -13.34
CA LEU A 131 12.43 -4.60 -12.14
C LEU A 131 13.95 -4.45 -12.16
N LYS A 132 14.61 -4.82 -13.26
CA LYS A 132 16.08 -4.78 -13.37
C LYS A 132 16.68 -3.38 -13.17
N LYS A 133 15.92 -2.34 -13.53
CA LYS A 133 16.30 -0.93 -13.33
C LYS A 133 15.69 -0.32 -12.06
N SER A 134 15.17 -1.12 -11.14
CA SER A 134 14.60 -0.62 -9.89
C SER A 134 15.67 -0.43 -8.83
N GLN A 135 15.56 0.65 -8.05
CA GLN A 135 16.43 0.98 -6.94
C GLN A 135 15.58 1.23 -5.70
N GLY A 136 15.98 0.66 -4.57
CA GLY A 136 15.39 0.96 -3.27
C GLY A 136 16.19 2.06 -2.57
N TYR A 137 15.50 2.97 -1.90
CA TYR A 137 16.11 4.02 -1.10
C TYR A 137 16.70 3.45 0.19
N LEU A 138 15.91 2.70 0.96
CA LEU A 138 16.34 2.07 2.23
C LEU A 138 17.01 0.72 2.00
N PHE A 139 16.44 -0.11 1.11
CA PHE A 139 16.94 -1.45 0.85
C PHE A 139 16.55 -1.97 -0.54
N ASP A 140 17.42 -2.78 -1.11
CA ASP A 140 17.17 -3.53 -2.35
C ASP A 140 17.97 -4.84 -2.38
N SER A 141 18.14 -5.47 -3.55
CA SER A 141 18.94 -6.69 -3.68
C SER A 141 20.42 -6.50 -3.36
N ASN A 142 20.91 -5.27 -3.41
CA ASN A 142 22.32 -4.91 -3.34
C ASN A 142 22.73 -4.32 -1.98
N HIS A 143 21.79 -3.79 -1.19
CA HIS A 143 22.09 -3.19 0.12
C HIS A 143 20.95 -3.32 1.14
N ASN A 144 21.30 -3.25 2.43
CA ASN A 144 20.38 -3.06 3.56
C ASN A 144 19.19 -4.05 3.63
N GLN A 145 19.35 -5.28 3.14
CA GLN A 145 18.27 -6.28 3.07
C GLN A 145 17.58 -6.58 4.42
N ALA A 146 18.26 -6.34 5.54
CA ALA A 146 17.70 -6.48 6.88
C ALA A 146 16.49 -5.57 7.13
N TYR A 147 16.42 -4.39 6.48
CA TYR A 147 15.28 -3.48 6.58
C TYR A 147 14.00 -4.05 5.95
N TYR A 148 14.09 -5.02 5.03
CA TYR A 148 12.90 -5.64 4.44
C TYR A 148 11.96 -6.23 5.50
N LYS A 149 12.50 -7.01 6.45
CA LYS A 149 11.69 -7.60 7.53
C LYS A 149 11.17 -6.53 8.49
N PHE A 150 12.02 -5.57 8.84
CA PHE A 150 11.64 -4.48 9.74
C PHE A 150 10.50 -3.64 9.16
N MET A 151 10.63 -3.24 7.91
CA MET A 151 9.60 -2.50 7.19
C MET A 151 8.36 -3.35 6.99
N GLY A 152 8.49 -4.64 6.66
CA GLY A 152 7.36 -5.58 6.57
C GLY A 152 6.49 -5.62 7.83
N LEU A 153 7.08 -5.55 9.02
CA LEU A 153 6.34 -5.52 10.28
C LEU A 153 5.71 -4.15 10.59
N ASN A 154 6.30 -3.07 10.09
CA ASN A 154 5.93 -1.70 10.42
C ASN A 154 5.34 -0.93 9.22
N PHE A 155 4.97 -1.64 8.16
CA PHE A 155 4.44 -1.02 6.94
C PHE A 155 3.21 -0.16 7.18
N PRO A 156 2.20 -0.61 7.96
CA PRO A 156 0.94 0.14 8.08
C PRO A 156 1.16 1.56 8.60
N ILE A 157 2.05 1.74 9.58
CA ILE A 157 2.37 3.07 10.11
C ILE A 157 3.17 3.91 9.10
N PHE A 158 4.10 3.28 8.36
CA PHE A 158 4.83 3.98 7.31
C PHE A 158 3.89 4.42 6.18
N GLU A 159 3.10 3.51 5.63
CA GLU A 159 2.15 3.77 4.55
C GLU A 159 1.12 4.82 4.94
N ARG A 160 0.60 4.77 6.18
CA ARG A 160 -0.33 5.78 6.69
C ARG A 160 0.25 7.19 6.64
N LEU A 161 1.52 7.38 7.00
CA LEU A 161 2.15 8.71 7.01
C LEU A 161 2.33 9.31 5.61
N PHE A 162 2.46 8.47 4.59
CA PHE A 162 2.59 8.88 3.18
C PHE A 162 1.29 8.78 2.39
N GLN A 163 0.17 8.50 3.07
CA GLN A 163 -1.11 8.32 2.39
C GLN A 163 -1.59 9.64 1.76
N PRO A 164 -2.00 9.63 0.48
CA PRO A 164 -2.57 10.80 -0.17
C PRO A 164 -3.98 11.11 0.33
N GLN A 165 -4.45 12.33 0.08
CA GLN A 165 -5.80 12.79 0.41
C GLN A 165 -6.84 12.38 -0.63
N GLU A 166 -6.38 11.86 -1.78
CA GLU A 166 -7.22 11.36 -2.86
C GLU A 166 -7.27 9.83 -2.87
N GLY A 167 -8.34 9.27 -3.44
CA GLY A 167 -8.47 7.83 -3.61
C GLY A 167 -7.57 7.27 -4.70
N SER A 168 -7.36 5.96 -4.68
CA SER A 168 -6.62 5.25 -5.73
C SER A 168 -7.25 5.46 -7.11
N CYS A 169 -6.40 5.51 -8.14
CA CYS A 169 -6.85 5.51 -9.52
C CYS A 169 -7.44 4.15 -9.90
N ILE A 170 -8.72 4.13 -10.26
CA ILE A 170 -9.49 2.92 -10.62
C ILE A 170 -9.84 2.82 -12.10
N GLY A 171 -9.38 3.77 -12.92
CA GLY A 171 -9.59 3.78 -14.37
C GLY A 171 -9.43 5.18 -14.94
N PHE A 172 -9.87 5.37 -16.18
CA PHE A 172 -9.83 6.66 -16.86
C PHE A 172 -11.21 7.04 -17.39
N LYS A 173 -11.46 8.34 -17.52
CA LYS A 173 -12.70 8.86 -18.12
C LYS A 173 -12.38 10.00 -19.07
N LYS A 174 -13.20 10.13 -20.11
CA LYS A 174 -13.14 11.25 -21.05
C LYS A 174 -14.18 12.29 -20.66
N GLU A 175 -13.76 13.53 -20.48
CA GLU A 175 -14.63 14.68 -20.27
C GLU A 175 -14.29 15.75 -21.30
N GLY A 176 -15.21 15.96 -22.24
CA GLY A 176 -14.95 16.77 -23.44
C GLY A 176 -13.78 16.20 -24.25
N ASN A 177 -12.74 17.02 -24.45
CA ASN A 177 -11.55 16.66 -25.21
C ASN A 177 -10.38 16.18 -24.34
N ARG A 178 -10.58 15.97 -23.04
CA ARG A 178 -9.51 15.58 -22.11
C ARG A 178 -9.81 14.26 -21.42
N ILE A 179 -8.78 13.45 -21.20
CA ILE A 179 -8.83 12.25 -20.37
C ILE A 179 -8.38 12.60 -18.95
N TYR A 180 -9.15 12.14 -17.96
CA TYR A 180 -8.86 12.30 -16.54
C TYR A 180 -8.79 10.94 -15.84
N PRO A 181 -7.94 10.78 -14.81
CA PRO A 181 -8.01 9.63 -13.95
C PRO A 181 -9.36 9.60 -13.22
N LYS A 182 -9.94 8.41 -13.10
CA LYS A 182 -11.09 8.14 -12.27
C LYS A 182 -10.57 7.64 -10.92
N LEU A 183 -10.82 8.42 -9.88
CA LEU A 183 -10.41 8.08 -8.51
C LEU A 183 -11.58 7.41 -7.78
N GLU A 184 -11.26 6.50 -6.87
CA GLU A 184 -12.24 5.99 -5.91
C GLU A 184 -12.62 7.05 -4.88
N SER A 185 -13.82 6.94 -4.31
CA SER A 185 -14.20 7.72 -3.13
C SER A 185 -13.28 7.36 -1.98
N PHE A 186 -12.69 8.38 -1.36
CA PHE A 186 -11.76 8.17 -0.27
C PHE A 186 -12.51 7.69 0.98
N PHE A 187 -12.05 6.62 1.62
CA PHE A 187 -12.72 6.03 2.79
C PHE A 187 -12.87 7.01 3.97
N HIS A 188 -12.10 8.11 4.00
CA HIS A 188 -12.16 9.16 5.02
C HIS A 188 -12.90 10.44 4.53
N GLU A 189 -13.95 10.30 3.71
CA GLU A 189 -14.75 11.45 3.21
C GLU A 189 -15.42 12.30 4.32
N LYS A 190 -15.46 11.83 5.57
CA LYS A 190 -15.79 12.69 6.72
C LYS A 190 -14.49 13.20 7.32
N VAL A 191 -14.40 14.53 7.51
CA VAL A 191 -13.38 15.16 8.38
C VAL A 191 -13.49 14.53 9.76
N ASN A 192 -12.69 13.50 9.94
CA ASN A 192 -12.50 12.70 11.12
C ASN A 192 -11.24 13.29 11.79
N GLU A 193 -11.24 13.38 13.13
CA GLU A 193 -10.07 13.80 13.92
C GLU A 193 -8.77 13.09 13.45
N ASP A 194 -8.85 11.83 13.03
CA ASP A 194 -7.74 11.06 12.46
C ASP A 194 -7.18 11.62 11.13
N LEU A 195 -8.02 12.17 10.24
CA LEU A 195 -7.52 12.85 9.03
C LEU A 195 -6.86 14.18 9.38
N ALA A 196 -7.45 14.93 10.33
CA ALA A 196 -6.85 16.19 10.80
C ALA A 196 -5.49 15.94 11.46
N ASP A 197 -5.37 14.90 12.28
CA ASP A 197 -4.12 14.48 12.92
C ASP A 197 -3.08 14.05 11.88
N LEU A 198 -3.48 13.24 10.89
CA LEU A 198 -2.58 12.86 9.79
C LEU A 198 -2.05 14.09 9.04
N LEU A 199 -2.93 15.01 8.66
CA LEU A 199 -2.56 16.23 7.94
C LEU A 199 -1.65 17.13 8.78
N ALA A 200 -1.89 17.23 10.09
CA ALA A 200 -1.03 17.97 10.99
C ALA A 200 0.39 17.35 11.05
N ILE A 201 0.48 16.01 11.10
CA ILE A 201 1.77 15.30 11.07
C ILE A 201 2.50 15.53 9.74
N GLN A 202 1.82 15.36 8.60
CA GLN A 202 2.39 15.58 7.28
C GLN A 202 2.85 17.03 7.09
N THR A 203 2.05 18.00 7.53
CA THR A 203 2.39 19.43 7.50
C THR A 203 3.60 19.73 8.37
N GLY A 204 3.67 19.16 9.58
CA GLY A 204 4.81 19.28 10.47
C GLY A 204 6.10 18.71 9.88
N ALA A 205 6.02 17.56 9.21
CA ALA A 205 7.15 16.94 8.53
C ALA A 205 7.68 17.81 7.39
N LEU A 206 6.80 18.35 6.55
CA LEU A 206 7.18 19.26 5.46
C LEU A 206 7.77 20.58 6.00
N ALA A 207 7.18 21.12 7.06
CA ALA A 207 7.69 22.32 7.73
C ALA A 207 9.10 22.08 8.32
N PHE A 208 9.33 20.91 8.91
CA PHE A 208 10.66 20.50 9.37
C PHE A 208 11.64 20.44 8.21
N VAL A 209 11.32 19.75 7.11
CA VAL A 209 12.24 19.62 5.95
C VAL A 209 12.59 21.00 5.38
N LYS A 210 11.60 21.88 5.22
CA LYS A 210 11.81 23.24 4.73
C LYS A 210 12.69 24.06 5.67
N LYS A 211 12.39 24.06 6.97
CA LYS A 211 13.16 24.80 7.96
C LYS A 211 14.59 24.26 8.09
N PHE A 212 14.73 22.94 8.11
CA PHE A 212 16.01 22.27 8.17
C PHE A 212 16.87 22.65 6.97
N SER A 213 16.36 22.61 5.74
CA SER A 213 17.13 22.98 4.55
C SER A 213 17.49 24.47 4.48
N GLU A 214 16.63 25.36 5.00
CA GLU A 214 16.86 26.80 5.05
C GLU A 214 17.89 27.20 6.11
N GLU A 215 17.92 26.51 7.25
CA GLU A 215 18.81 26.82 8.37
C GLU A 215 20.15 26.08 8.30
N LEU A 216 20.28 25.11 7.39
CA LEU A 216 21.49 24.29 7.27
C LEU A 216 22.64 25.09 6.63
N PRO A 217 23.80 25.25 7.32
CA PRO A 217 24.96 25.93 6.74
C PRO A 217 25.40 25.28 5.43
N SER A 218 25.90 26.08 4.48
CA SER A 218 26.32 25.58 3.15
C SER A 218 27.47 24.57 3.22
N ASP A 219 28.27 24.63 4.28
CA ASP A 219 29.40 23.73 4.57
C ASP A 219 29.01 22.56 5.50
N SER A 220 27.72 22.39 5.80
CA SER A 220 27.25 21.31 6.65
C SER A 220 27.55 19.94 6.05
N PRO A 221 28.06 18.97 6.85
CA PRO A 221 28.32 17.61 6.37
C PRO A 221 27.05 16.89 5.90
N TYR A 222 25.87 17.32 6.36
CA TYR A 222 24.59 16.74 5.97
C TYR A 222 24.31 16.86 4.46
N TRP A 223 24.84 17.88 3.78
CA TRP A 223 24.70 18.00 2.31
C TRP A 223 25.42 16.89 1.53
N HIS A 224 26.35 16.20 2.18
CA HIS A 224 27.15 15.13 1.58
C HIS A 224 26.79 13.74 2.11
N GLU A 225 25.83 13.66 3.05
CA GLU A 225 25.37 12.40 3.61
C GLU A 225 24.47 11.65 2.61
N LYS A 226 24.92 10.46 2.20
CA LYS A 226 24.27 9.63 1.19
C LYS A 226 23.66 8.35 1.77
N ASP A 227 23.95 8.03 3.03
CA ASP A 227 23.40 6.86 3.69
C ASP A 227 21.92 7.10 4.02
N SER A 228 21.05 6.33 3.37
CA SER A 228 19.61 6.40 3.60
C SER A 228 19.24 5.96 5.02
N ASN A 229 20.03 5.10 5.66
CA ASN A 229 19.82 4.69 7.05
C ASN A 229 20.00 5.87 8.01
N PHE A 230 20.96 6.76 7.73
CA PHE A 230 21.16 7.96 8.51
C PHE A 230 19.88 8.81 8.53
N TRP A 231 19.34 9.11 7.35
CA TRP A 231 18.12 9.92 7.21
C TRP A 231 16.86 9.22 7.74
N PHE A 232 16.84 7.89 7.71
CA PHE A 232 15.72 7.09 8.21
C PHE A 232 15.75 6.88 9.72
N SER A 233 16.89 7.14 10.38
CA SER A 233 17.12 6.81 11.79
C SER A 233 16.11 7.44 12.75
N GLY A 234 15.57 8.62 12.43
CA GLY A 234 14.51 9.26 13.22
C GLY A 234 13.23 8.42 13.25
N PHE A 235 12.75 8.00 12.09
CA PHE A 235 11.59 7.10 12.00
C PHE A 235 11.90 5.75 12.66
N GLU A 236 13.09 5.21 12.44
CA GLU A 236 13.54 3.98 13.07
C GLU A 236 13.50 4.07 14.61
N GLN A 237 13.99 5.17 15.19
CA GLN A 237 13.95 5.43 16.62
C GLN A 237 12.51 5.49 17.12
N THR A 238 11.61 6.20 16.41
CA THR A 238 10.20 6.28 16.81
C THR A 238 9.59 4.90 16.79
N ILE A 239 9.81 4.09 15.75
CA ILE A 239 9.24 2.74 15.67
C ILE A 239 9.79 1.79 16.73
N LYS A 240 11.10 1.86 17.03
CA LYS A 240 11.77 0.94 17.96
C LYS A 240 11.57 1.34 19.43
N ASN A 241 11.62 2.63 19.74
CA ASN A 241 11.68 3.14 21.11
C ASN A 241 10.90 4.46 21.26
N PRO A 242 9.58 4.47 20.96
CA PRO A 242 8.81 5.71 20.99
C PRO A 242 8.65 6.26 22.40
N ILE A 243 8.54 7.57 22.57
CA ILE A 243 8.03 8.17 23.81
C ILE A 243 6.49 8.14 23.85
N LEU A 244 5.89 8.34 25.02
CA LEU A 244 4.43 8.21 25.19
C LEU A 244 3.63 9.22 24.34
N SER A 245 4.16 10.42 24.11
CA SER A 245 3.53 11.41 23.24
C SER A 245 3.50 10.96 21.78
N GLU A 246 4.58 10.33 21.28
CA GLU A 246 4.61 9.76 19.93
C GLU A 246 3.61 8.60 19.80
N VAL A 247 3.54 7.71 20.80
CA VAL A 247 2.54 6.63 20.82
C VAL A 247 1.13 7.20 20.81
N LYS A 248 0.86 8.28 21.55
CA LYS A 248 -0.46 8.92 21.56
C LYS A 248 -0.79 9.56 20.21
N ALA A 249 0.16 10.28 19.60
CA ALA A 249 -0.05 10.99 18.33
C ALA A 249 -0.21 10.01 17.15
N LEU A 250 0.69 9.03 17.04
CA LEU A 250 0.71 8.10 15.90
C LEU A 250 -0.23 6.91 16.12
N GLY A 251 -0.37 6.45 17.36
CA GLY A 251 -1.13 5.23 17.67
C GLY A 251 -2.64 5.36 17.48
N ASN A 252 -3.17 6.58 17.55
CA ASN A 252 -4.58 6.86 17.33
C ASN A 252 -4.94 7.02 15.86
N LEU A 253 -3.96 7.09 14.96
CA LEU A 253 -4.25 7.05 13.53
C LEU A 253 -4.84 5.69 13.16
N THR A 254 -5.78 5.71 12.24
CA THR A 254 -6.39 4.51 11.67
C THR A 254 -5.77 4.15 10.33
N PHE A 255 -5.72 2.87 10.03
CA PHE A 255 -5.26 2.34 8.75
C PHE A 255 -6.29 1.34 8.23
N GLU A 256 -6.63 1.49 6.95
CA GLU A 256 -7.53 0.60 6.23
C GLU A 256 -6.70 -0.43 5.48
N ASN A 257 -7.01 -1.71 5.68
CA ASN A 257 -6.42 -2.77 4.88
C ASN A 257 -7.48 -3.82 4.55
N GLU A 258 -7.61 -4.13 3.26
CA GLU A 258 -8.49 -5.17 2.72
C GLU A 258 -10.00 -5.05 3.06
N GLY A 259 -10.45 -3.89 3.50
CA GLY A 259 -11.82 -3.57 3.91
C GLY A 259 -11.99 -3.46 5.43
N GLU A 260 -10.91 -3.58 6.21
CA GLU A 260 -10.92 -3.47 7.66
C GLU A 260 -10.14 -2.24 8.14
N LEU A 261 -10.78 -1.43 8.97
CA LEU A 261 -10.16 -0.28 9.62
C LEU A 261 -9.67 -0.65 11.02
N TYR A 262 -8.43 -0.31 11.35
CA TYR A 262 -7.87 -0.53 12.68
C TYR A 262 -6.90 0.58 13.09
N TYR A 263 -6.73 0.78 14.40
CA TYR A 263 -5.78 1.75 14.94
C TYR A 263 -4.33 1.25 14.86
N LEU A 264 -3.38 2.16 14.65
CA LEU A 264 -1.96 1.82 14.58
C LEU A 264 -1.40 1.36 15.93
N ALA A 265 -1.84 1.92 17.07
CA ALA A 265 -1.39 1.52 18.40
C ALA A 265 -2.33 1.97 19.54
N ALA A 266 -3.65 1.91 19.32
CA ALA A 266 -4.67 2.18 20.34
C ALA A 266 -5.36 0.88 20.79
N PRO A 267 -4.75 0.12 21.72
CA PRO A 267 -5.31 -1.15 22.20
C PRO A 267 -6.62 -0.96 22.95
N GLN A 268 -7.42 -2.02 22.99
CA GLN A 268 -8.59 -2.09 23.86
C GLN A 268 -8.19 -2.21 25.34
N LYS A 269 -9.19 -2.11 26.22
CA LYS A 269 -9.01 -2.30 27.67
C LYS A 269 -8.49 -3.72 27.97
N HIS A 270 -7.66 -3.87 29.00
CA HIS A 270 -7.02 -5.14 29.36
C HIS A 270 -8.03 -6.27 29.58
N ILE A 271 -9.16 -5.97 30.22
CA ILE A 271 -10.23 -6.94 30.48
C ILE A 271 -10.76 -7.57 29.19
N THR A 272 -10.81 -6.82 28.08
CA THR A 272 -11.24 -7.36 26.79
C THR A 272 -10.30 -8.45 26.31
N TYR A 273 -8.98 -8.25 26.48
CA TYR A 273 -7.97 -9.21 26.06
C TYR A 273 -7.86 -10.42 26.98
N ILE A 274 -8.13 -10.26 28.28
CA ILE A 274 -8.24 -11.38 29.23
C ILE A 274 -9.42 -12.29 28.83
N LEU A 275 -10.57 -11.70 28.51
CA LEU A 275 -11.77 -12.45 28.13
C LEU A 275 -11.70 -13.00 26.69
N LYS A 276 -10.95 -12.33 25.80
CA LYS A 276 -10.87 -12.67 24.36
C LYS A 276 -9.41 -12.60 23.87
N PRO A 277 -8.56 -13.58 24.22
CA PRO A 277 -7.13 -13.56 23.87
C PRO A 277 -6.86 -13.57 22.36
N HIS A 278 -7.77 -14.15 21.56
CA HIS A 278 -7.66 -14.09 20.10
C HIS A 278 -7.75 -12.65 19.56
N GLN A 279 -8.47 -11.74 20.24
CA GLN A 279 -8.55 -10.33 19.85
C GLN A 279 -7.24 -9.60 20.11
N PHE A 280 -6.55 -9.92 21.21
CA PHE A 280 -5.21 -9.39 21.46
C PHE A 280 -4.28 -9.74 20.30
N MET A 281 -4.25 -11.01 19.92
CA MET A 281 -3.38 -11.48 18.83
C MET A 281 -3.73 -10.77 17.53
N ARG A 282 -5.03 -10.68 17.18
CA ARG A 282 -5.48 -9.98 15.99
C ARG A 282 -5.06 -8.50 15.98
N ASP A 283 -5.36 -7.76 17.05
CA ASP A 283 -5.08 -6.32 17.13
C ASP A 283 -3.56 -6.07 17.15
N PHE A 284 -2.79 -6.88 17.89
CA PHE A 284 -1.33 -6.79 17.96
C PHE A 284 -0.64 -7.06 16.61
N HIS A 285 -1.09 -8.06 15.83
CA HIS A 285 -0.48 -8.38 14.54
C HIS A 285 -0.63 -7.25 13.51
N LYS A 286 -1.77 -6.57 13.54
CA LYS A 286 -2.10 -5.48 12.62
C LYS A 286 -1.45 -4.15 13.02
N SER A 287 -1.34 -3.90 14.33
CA SER A 287 -0.80 -2.66 14.88
C SER A 287 0.71 -2.51 14.68
N TRP A 288 1.22 -1.30 14.87
CA TRP A 288 2.61 -1.03 15.21
C TRP A 288 2.94 -1.63 16.59
N LYS A 289 3.81 -2.64 16.59
CA LYS A 289 3.94 -3.61 17.68
C LYS A 289 4.49 -2.99 18.96
N VAL A 290 5.55 -2.19 18.85
CA VAL A 290 6.15 -1.50 20.02
C VAL A 290 5.16 -0.48 20.58
N GLY A 291 4.55 0.34 19.73
CA GLY A 291 3.54 1.31 20.12
C GLY A 291 2.37 0.65 20.85
N PHE A 292 1.85 -0.45 20.31
CA PHE A 292 0.75 -1.21 20.90
C PHE A 292 1.09 -1.70 22.31
N LEU A 293 2.24 -2.34 22.49
CA LEU A 293 2.67 -2.85 23.81
C LEU A 293 2.92 -1.71 24.80
N LYS A 294 3.54 -0.60 24.34
CA LYS A 294 3.79 0.56 25.18
C LYS A 294 2.50 1.27 25.58
N SER A 295 1.52 1.37 24.67
CA SER A 295 0.19 1.93 24.92
C SER A 295 -0.61 1.08 25.89
N LEU A 296 -0.50 -0.25 25.75
CA LEU A 296 -1.18 -1.22 26.61
C LEU A 296 -0.60 -1.21 28.02
N PHE A 297 0.69 -1.49 28.19
CA PHE A 297 1.26 -1.70 29.53
C PHE A 297 1.77 -0.43 30.21
N LYS A 298 2.10 0.62 29.44
CA LYS A 298 2.57 1.93 29.93
C LYS A 298 3.79 1.87 30.87
N ILE A 299 4.60 0.81 30.75
CA ILE A 299 5.83 0.59 31.53
C ILE A 299 7.06 0.67 30.62
N PRO A 300 8.22 1.10 31.13
CA PRO A 300 9.45 1.25 30.33
C PRO A 300 10.16 -0.10 30.15
N LEU A 301 9.54 -1.03 29.41
CA LEU A 301 10.16 -2.30 29.03
C LEU A 301 10.88 -2.22 27.67
N PRO A 302 11.91 -3.05 27.43
CA PRO A 302 12.61 -3.12 26.15
C PRO A 302 11.79 -3.90 25.10
N TYR A 303 10.60 -3.40 24.75
CA TYR A 303 9.65 -4.06 23.85
C TYR A 303 10.29 -4.44 22.51
N TYR A 304 11.07 -3.55 21.90
CA TYR A 304 11.72 -3.86 20.62
C TYR A 304 12.74 -4.99 20.75
N ALA A 305 13.50 -5.09 21.84
CA ALA A 305 14.46 -6.19 22.03
C ALA A 305 13.76 -7.56 22.07
N PHE A 306 12.56 -7.62 22.66
CA PHE A 306 11.73 -8.82 22.61
C PHE A 306 11.24 -9.13 21.19
N LEU A 307 10.70 -8.13 20.49
CA LEU A 307 10.20 -8.31 19.12
C LEU A 307 11.32 -8.66 18.13
N LYS A 308 12.52 -8.09 18.31
CA LYS A 308 13.72 -8.40 17.53
C LYS A 308 14.04 -9.89 17.58
N LYS A 309 13.97 -10.50 18.78
CA LYS A 309 14.14 -11.95 18.97
C LYS A 309 12.98 -12.74 18.38
N LEU A 310 11.74 -12.34 18.65
CA LEU A 310 10.53 -13.05 18.21
C LEU A 310 10.44 -13.14 16.68
N TYR A 311 10.70 -12.03 15.98
CA TYR A 311 10.58 -11.93 14.52
C TYR A 311 11.90 -12.12 13.78
N LYS A 312 13.01 -12.42 14.50
CA LYS A 312 14.36 -12.57 13.94
C LYS A 312 14.73 -11.37 13.06
N LEU A 313 14.61 -10.18 13.64
CA LEU A 313 15.02 -8.93 13.02
C LEU A 313 16.52 -8.73 13.22
N ASP A 314 17.18 -8.28 12.16
CA ASP A 314 18.63 -8.12 12.13
C ASP A 314 19.05 -6.66 12.41
N ILE A 315 18.09 -5.72 12.41
CA ILE A 315 18.28 -4.31 12.79
C ILE A 315 17.75 -3.99 14.17
#